data_AF-B7PKP5-F1
#
_entry.id   AF-B7PKP5-F1
#
_cell.length_a   1.000
_cell.length_b   1.000
_cell.length_c   1.000
_cell.angle_alpha   90.00
_cell.angle_beta   90.00
_cell.angle_gamma   90.00
#
_symmetry.space_group_name_H-M   'P 1'
#
loop_
_entity.id
_entity.type
_entity.pdbx_description
1 polymer ?
#
loop_
_entity_poly.entity_id
_entity_poly.type
_entity_poly.pdbx_seq_one_letter_code
_entity_poly.pdbx_strand_id
1 'polypeptide(L)'
;MSLSAEYLDMDKGDAGPGKRRGFFVSHRCLAAAALLVLAALVVVGVATRYLSPEASGALQHAPQEPSAPVVRVTDLRLPRSVQPLHYEVELAPRLFGDFAFTGAVAVTMHCLSATDAVVMHSKDLNVSDVSVEETASNVLVPCGAPVHDAARQFLRLPLHKTLSAGTNYTLRMRFRGWLNDDLAGFYRSSYTDAAGNKRYVSIGSALKPVSPNQLVLVFVSSRACSPIGGRI
;
A
#
# COMPACT_ATOMS: atom_id res chain seq x y z
N MET A 1 2.29 -53.85 48.60
CA MET A 1 1.26 -53.72 49.66
C MET A 1 1.88 -52.90 50.79
N SER A 2 1.13 -51.93 51.31
CA SER A 2 1.57 -50.80 52.16
C SER A 2 2.33 -49.68 51.43
N LEU A 3 1.69 -48.51 51.35
CA LEU A 3 2.05 -47.34 52.17
C LEU A 3 1.05 -46.19 51.94
N SER A 4 0.36 -45.87 53.04
CA SER A 4 -0.16 -44.58 53.50
C SER A 4 -0.32 -43.44 52.49
N ALA A 5 -1.57 -43.05 52.27
CA ALA A 5 -1.91 -41.76 51.66
C ALA A 5 -1.54 -40.64 52.63
N GLU A 6 -0.69 -39.72 52.17
CA GLU A 6 -0.25 -38.55 52.90
C GLU A 6 -1.36 -37.49 52.94
N TYR A 7 -1.62 -37.03 54.15
CA TYR A 7 -2.61 -36.06 54.58
C TYR A 7 -2.10 -34.65 54.28
N LEU A 8 -2.76 -33.95 53.35
CA LEU A 8 -2.60 -32.50 53.18
C LEU A 8 -3.87 -31.80 53.67
N ASP A 9 -3.74 -31.32 54.90
CA ASP A 9 -4.58 -30.36 55.59
C ASP A 9 -4.71 -29.08 54.73
N MET A 10 -5.93 -28.78 54.26
CA MET A 10 -6.25 -27.44 53.75
C MET A 10 -7.19 -26.75 54.72
N ASP A 11 -6.61 -25.71 55.28
CA ASP A 11 -7.12 -24.64 56.12
C ASP A 11 -8.61 -24.31 55.95
N LYS A 12 -9.32 -24.37 57.07
CA LYS A 12 -10.76 -24.13 57.21
C LYS A 12 -10.98 -22.65 57.46
N GLY A 13 -11.14 -21.88 56.38
CA GLY A 13 -11.58 -20.48 56.45
C GLY A 13 -12.98 -20.36 57.06
N ASP A 14 -13.04 -19.89 58.29
CA ASP A 14 -14.24 -19.64 59.09
C ASP A 14 -15.06 -18.47 58.49
N ALA A 15 -16.17 -18.78 57.83
CA ALA A 15 -17.13 -17.80 57.35
C ALA A 15 -18.27 -17.66 58.38
N GLY A 16 -18.16 -16.64 59.24
CA GLY A 16 -19.20 -16.29 60.20
C GLY A 16 -20.56 -15.94 59.56
N PRO A 17 -21.69 -16.10 60.28
CA PRO A 17 -23.02 -15.92 59.70
C PRO A 17 -23.31 -14.44 59.40
N GLY A 18 -23.22 -14.08 58.11
CA GLY A 18 -23.65 -12.79 57.58
C GLY A 18 -25.16 -12.59 57.75
N LYS A 19 -25.54 -11.83 58.77
CA LYS A 19 -26.92 -11.41 59.06
C LYS A 19 -27.48 -10.58 57.89
N ARG A 20 -28.28 -11.19 57.01
CA ARG A 20 -29.01 -10.49 55.95
C ARG A 20 -30.02 -9.52 56.57
N ARG A 21 -29.71 -8.22 56.58
CA ARG A 21 -30.67 -7.17 56.94
C ARG A 21 -31.56 -6.88 55.73
N GLY A 22 -32.79 -7.39 55.75
CA GLY A 22 -33.81 -6.98 54.79
C GLY A 22 -34.16 -5.51 55.00
N PHE A 23 -34.00 -4.69 53.97
CA PHE A 23 -34.41 -3.28 54.01
C PHE A 23 -35.86 -3.21 53.50
N PHE A 24 -36.82 -3.02 54.40
CA PHE A 24 -38.21 -2.77 54.02
C PHE A 24 -38.32 -1.35 53.46
N VAL A 25 -38.22 -1.21 52.14
CA VAL A 25 -38.55 0.05 51.45
C VAL A 25 -40.07 0.19 51.46
N SER A 26 -40.59 1.12 52.25
CA SER A 26 -42.03 1.42 52.22
C SER A 26 -42.43 1.89 50.81
N HIS A 27 -43.66 1.57 50.37
CA HIS A 27 -44.18 2.04 49.07
C HIS A 27 -44.08 3.56 48.90
N ARG A 28 -44.09 4.32 50.01
CA ARG A 28 -43.91 5.77 50.03
C ARG A 28 -42.49 6.20 49.68
N CYS A 29 -41.47 5.47 50.13
CA CYS A 29 -40.07 5.71 49.75
C CYS A 29 -39.83 5.41 48.28
N LEU A 30 -40.44 4.33 47.76
CA LEU A 30 -40.32 3.95 46.35
C LEU A 30 -41.02 4.97 45.44
N ALA A 31 -42.20 5.46 45.84
CA ALA A 31 -42.89 6.54 45.14
C ALA A 31 -42.11 7.86 45.16
N ALA A 32 -41.49 8.22 46.29
CA ALA A 32 -40.65 9.41 46.39
C ALA A 32 -39.40 9.32 45.52
N ALA A 33 -38.73 8.16 45.50
CA ALA A 33 -37.57 7.93 44.63
C ALA A 33 -37.96 7.97 43.15
N ALA A 34 -39.09 7.38 42.77
CA ALA A 34 -39.60 7.43 41.40
C ALA A 34 -39.91 8.87 40.96
N LEU A 35 -40.54 9.68 41.82
CA LEU A 35 -40.79 11.10 41.55
C LEU A 35 -39.51 11.91 41.37
N LEU A 36 -38.49 11.66 42.18
CA LEU A 36 -37.19 12.33 42.04
C LEU A 36 -36.48 11.97 40.72
N VAL A 37 -36.55 10.70 40.31
CA VAL A 37 -36.00 10.26 39.01
C VAL A 37 -36.76 10.91 37.85
N LEU A 38 -38.09 10.98 37.92
CA LEU A 38 -38.92 11.62 36.90
C LEU A 38 -38.62 13.12 36.80
N ALA A 39 -38.47 13.80 37.93
CA ALA A 39 -38.08 15.21 37.98
C ALA A 39 -36.68 15.43 37.36
N ALA A 40 -35.71 14.56 37.66
CA ALA A 40 -34.37 14.64 37.08
C ALA A 40 -34.39 14.44 35.55
N LEU A 41 -35.18 13.49 35.04
CA LEU A 41 -35.33 13.27 33.59
C LEU A 41 -35.96 14.47 32.88
N VAL A 42 -36.95 15.12 33.51
CA VAL A 42 -37.56 16.35 32.98
C VAL A 42 -36.54 17.49 32.95
N VAL A 43 -35.75 17.68 34.00
CA VAL A 43 -34.71 18.71 34.05
C VAL A 43 -33.65 18.48 32.97
N VAL A 44 -33.18 17.24 32.76
CA VAL A 44 -32.23 16.90 31.70
C VAL A 44 -32.84 17.12 30.31
N GLY A 45 -34.09 16.70 30.11
CA GLY A 45 -34.82 16.92 28.86
C GLY A 45 -34.98 18.41 28.54
N VAL A 46 -35.25 19.23 29.55
CA VAL A 46 -35.34 20.69 29.41
C VAL A 46 -33.96 21.31 29.17
N ALA A 47 -32.93 20.89 29.90
CA ALA A 47 -31.56 21.37 29.73
C ALA A 47 -30.99 21.07 28.34
N THR A 48 -31.29 19.91 27.74
CA THR A 48 -30.88 19.60 26.35
C THR A 48 -31.52 20.50 25.30
N ARG A 49 -32.67 21.14 25.62
CA ARG A 49 -33.31 22.15 24.77
C ARG A 49 -32.69 23.54 24.97
N TYR A 50 -32.24 23.87 26.17
CA TYR A 50 -31.57 25.14 26.45
C TYR A 50 -30.08 25.17 26.10
N LEU A 51 -29.41 24.01 26.08
CA LEU A 51 -27.99 23.86 25.77
C LEU A 51 -27.71 23.28 24.38
N SER A 52 -28.73 23.00 23.57
CA SER A 52 -28.49 22.71 22.15
C SER A 52 -27.95 23.97 21.51
N PRO A 53 -26.68 24.00 21.04
CA PRO A 53 -26.30 24.98 20.06
C PRO A 53 -27.16 24.65 18.85
N GLU A 54 -28.04 25.56 18.46
CA GLU A 54 -28.58 25.52 17.11
C GLU A 54 -27.39 25.52 16.15
N ALA A 55 -27.02 24.35 15.64
CA ALA A 55 -26.35 24.26 14.35
C ALA A 55 -27.42 24.58 13.31
N SER A 56 -27.85 25.84 13.27
CA SER A 56 -28.68 26.37 12.21
C SER A 56 -27.90 26.17 10.92
N GLY A 57 -28.52 25.46 9.98
CA GLY A 57 -28.08 25.44 8.61
C GLY A 57 -27.97 26.87 8.11
N ALA A 58 -26.73 27.30 7.86
CA ALA A 58 -26.44 28.37 6.94
C ALA A 58 -25.60 27.76 5.82
N LEU A 59 -26.22 27.65 4.64
CA LEU A 59 -25.52 27.66 3.36
C LEU A 59 -24.63 28.90 3.32
N GLN A 60 -23.41 28.78 3.82
CA GLN A 60 -22.37 29.76 3.56
C GLN A 60 -21.40 29.09 2.61
N HIS A 61 -21.59 29.44 1.34
CA HIS A 61 -20.59 29.38 0.31
C HIS A 61 -19.37 30.15 0.86
N ALA A 62 -18.46 29.43 1.52
CA ALA A 62 -17.16 29.95 1.86
C ALA A 62 -16.55 30.48 0.56
N PRO A 63 -15.88 31.64 0.54
CA PRO A 63 -15.02 32.00 -0.57
C PRO A 63 -14.14 30.78 -0.84
N GLN A 64 -14.32 30.14 -2.00
CA GLN A 64 -13.37 29.16 -2.47
C GLN A 64 -12.03 29.89 -2.49
N GLU A 65 -11.16 29.58 -1.52
CA GLU A 65 -9.72 29.63 -1.80
C GLU A 65 -9.57 28.95 -3.16
N PRO A 66 -8.91 29.58 -4.15
CA PRO A 66 -8.69 28.94 -5.43
C PRO A 66 -8.04 27.59 -5.17
N SER A 67 -8.85 26.53 -5.17
CA SER A 67 -8.34 25.18 -5.04
C SER A 67 -7.41 25.05 -6.22
N ALA A 68 -6.12 24.89 -5.94
CA ALA A 68 -5.11 24.69 -6.96
C ALA A 68 -5.71 23.77 -8.03
N PRO A 69 -5.61 24.11 -9.33
CA PRO A 69 -6.28 23.34 -10.36
C PRO A 69 -5.93 21.87 -10.16
N VAL A 70 -6.93 21.03 -9.91
CA VAL A 70 -6.74 19.58 -9.90
C VAL A 70 -6.37 19.22 -11.32
N VAL A 71 -5.06 19.21 -11.61
CA VAL A 71 -4.52 18.86 -12.92
C VAL A 71 -4.90 17.41 -13.16
N ARG A 72 -6.00 17.21 -13.88
CA ARG A 72 -6.41 15.88 -14.30
C ARG A 72 -5.42 15.44 -15.37
N VAL A 73 -4.57 14.50 -15.01
CA VAL A 73 -3.65 13.86 -15.96
C VAL A 73 -4.49 12.99 -16.89
N THR A 74 -4.74 13.48 -18.11
CA THR A 74 -5.65 12.82 -19.06
C THR A 74 -4.96 11.84 -19.99
N ASP A 75 -3.62 11.89 -20.13
CA ASP A 75 -2.88 11.02 -21.04
C ASP A 75 -1.91 10.10 -20.28
N LEU A 76 -2.33 8.85 -20.11
CA LEU A 76 -1.59 7.79 -19.42
C LEU A 76 -0.97 6.78 -20.39
N ARG A 77 -1.09 6.98 -21.71
CA ARG A 77 -0.55 6.06 -22.71
C ARG A 77 0.86 6.46 -23.10
N LEU A 78 1.74 5.47 -23.25
CA LEU A 78 3.07 5.72 -23.82
C LEU A 78 2.96 6.09 -25.31
N PRO A 79 3.89 6.92 -25.81
CA PRO A 79 4.12 7.12 -27.24
C PRO A 79 4.36 5.79 -27.95
N ARG A 80 3.91 5.69 -29.21
CA ARG A 80 4.09 4.49 -30.06
C ARG A 80 5.32 4.55 -30.95
N SER A 81 6.23 5.50 -30.71
CA SER A 81 7.39 5.73 -31.57
C SER A 81 8.43 4.61 -31.48
N VAL A 82 8.48 3.88 -30.37
CA VAL A 82 9.36 2.73 -30.16
C VAL A 82 8.56 1.53 -29.68
N GLN A 83 8.95 0.35 -30.14
CA GLN A 83 8.35 -0.93 -29.75
C GLN A 83 9.43 -1.84 -29.16
N PRO A 84 9.28 -2.32 -27.91
CA PRO A 84 10.21 -3.32 -27.38
C PRO A 84 10.09 -4.65 -28.12
N LEU A 85 11.23 -5.28 -28.33
CA LEU A 85 11.35 -6.61 -28.95
C LEU A 85 11.84 -7.66 -27.94
N HIS A 86 12.83 -7.32 -27.12
CA HIS A 86 13.45 -8.24 -26.18
C HIS A 86 13.92 -7.54 -24.91
N TYR A 87 13.83 -8.24 -23.78
CA TYR A 87 14.29 -7.76 -22.48
C TYR A 87 15.26 -8.77 -21.88
N GLU A 88 16.42 -8.28 -21.46
CA GLU A 88 17.33 -8.96 -20.55
C GLU A 88 17.21 -8.26 -19.20
N VAL A 89 16.81 -8.98 -18.15
CA VAL A 89 16.56 -8.40 -16.83
C VAL A 89 17.36 -9.15 -15.78
N GLU A 90 18.15 -8.40 -15.03
CA GLU A 90 18.86 -8.87 -13.84
C GLU A 90 18.25 -8.23 -12.59
N LEU A 91 18.06 -9.03 -11.54
CA LEU A 91 17.45 -8.59 -10.29
C LEU A 91 18.16 -9.21 -9.09
N ALA A 92 18.61 -8.36 -8.18
CA ALA A 92 19.35 -8.73 -6.98
C ALA A 92 18.65 -8.14 -5.73
N PRO A 93 17.71 -8.88 -5.11
CA PRO A 93 17.09 -8.47 -3.85
C PRO A 93 18.03 -8.67 -2.66
N ARG A 94 17.97 -7.74 -1.70
CA ARG A 94 18.54 -7.92 -0.36
C ARG A 94 17.42 -8.18 0.64
N LEU A 95 17.41 -9.37 1.22
CA LEU A 95 16.38 -9.80 2.19
C LEU A 95 16.78 -9.53 3.65
N PHE A 96 17.92 -8.88 3.85
CA PHE A 96 18.44 -8.51 5.16
C PHE A 96 18.87 -7.03 5.12
N GLY A 97 18.65 -6.31 6.21
CA GLY A 97 19.00 -4.89 6.32
C GLY A 97 17.93 -3.98 5.70
N ASP A 98 18.29 -3.28 4.62
CA ASP A 98 17.50 -2.18 4.05
C ASP A 98 16.34 -2.63 3.14
N PHE A 99 16.19 -3.93 2.91
CA PHE A 99 15.18 -4.52 2.02
C PHE A 99 15.16 -3.89 0.62
N ALA A 100 16.29 -3.39 0.15
CA ALA A 100 16.38 -2.85 -1.19
C ALA A 100 16.67 -3.94 -2.22
N PHE A 101 16.42 -3.63 -3.48
CA PHE A 101 16.86 -4.43 -4.61
C PHE A 101 17.57 -3.54 -5.62
N THR A 102 18.53 -4.14 -6.33
CA THR A 102 19.17 -3.54 -7.49
C THR A 102 18.90 -4.39 -8.70
N GLY A 103 18.90 -3.78 -9.87
CA GLY A 103 18.77 -4.51 -11.12
C GLY A 103 19.42 -3.78 -12.27
N ALA A 104 19.56 -4.52 -13.36
CA ALA A 104 19.97 -4.01 -14.66
C ALA A 104 18.97 -4.51 -15.69
N VAL A 105 18.74 -3.71 -16.72
CA VAL A 105 17.92 -4.13 -17.84
C VAL A 105 18.53 -3.65 -19.14
N ALA A 106 18.50 -4.54 -20.13
CA ALA A 106 18.74 -4.22 -21.52
C ALA A 106 17.45 -4.45 -22.30
N VAL A 107 17.03 -3.47 -23.09
CA VAL A 107 15.83 -3.56 -23.92
C VAL A 107 16.20 -3.32 -25.37
N THR A 108 16.07 -4.35 -26.18
CA THR A 108 16.13 -4.21 -27.64
C THR A 108 14.79 -3.68 -28.11
N MET A 109 14.79 -2.57 -28.86
CA MET A 109 13.61 -1.85 -29.31
C MET A 109 13.70 -1.54 -30.81
N HIS A 110 12.57 -1.62 -31.50
CA HIS A 110 12.39 -1.18 -32.87
C HIS A 110 11.80 0.22 -32.91
N CYS A 111 12.44 1.15 -33.63
CA CYS A 111 11.92 2.49 -33.83
C CYS A 111 10.88 2.50 -34.96
N LEU A 112 9.61 2.72 -34.63
CA LEU A 112 8.50 2.75 -35.61
C LEU A 112 8.40 4.11 -36.33
N SER A 113 8.78 5.19 -35.64
CA SER A 113 8.74 6.56 -36.17
C SER A 113 9.83 7.38 -35.52
N ALA A 114 10.45 8.29 -36.27
CA ALA A 114 11.54 9.11 -35.77
C ALA A 114 11.17 9.83 -34.45
N THR A 115 12.05 9.76 -33.45
CA THR A 115 11.77 10.26 -32.09
C THR A 115 13.04 10.76 -31.41
N ASP A 116 12.91 11.81 -30.61
CA ASP A 116 13.96 12.45 -29.82
C ASP A 116 13.92 12.04 -28.34
N ALA A 117 13.05 11.09 -27.99
CA ALA A 117 12.94 10.57 -26.64
C ALA A 117 12.48 9.12 -26.63
N VAL A 118 12.92 8.40 -25.60
CA VAL A 118 12.37 7.11 -25.19
C VAL A 118 11.56 7.33 -23.93
N VAL A 119 10.28 6.95 -23.94
CA VAL A 119 9.39 7.09 -22.80
C VAL A 119 8.90 5.71 -22.38
N MET A 120 8.97 5.43 -21.08
CA MET A 120 8.61 4.15 -20.50
C MET A 120 7.91 4.34 -19.18
N HIS A 121 7.23 3.30 -18.70
CA HIS A 121 6.73 3.34 -17.33
C HIS A 121 7.85 3.04 -16.33
N SER A 122 7.88 3.80 -15.25
CA SER A 122 8.77 3.60 -14.10
C SER A 122 8.10 4.16 -12.86
N LYS A 123 8.01 3.34 -11.81
CA LYS A 123 7.39 3.71 -10.54
C LYS A 123 8.29 3.29 -9.38
N ASP A 124 8.58 4.20 -8.47
CA ASP A 124 9.34 3.95 -7.23
C ASP A 124 10.73 3.31 -7.47
N LEU A 125 11.36 3.64 -8.60
CA LEU A 125 12.70 3.20 -8.99
C LEU A 125 13.64 4.40 -9.14
N ASN A 126 14.83 4.29 -8.54
CA ASN A 126 15.94 5.18 -8.79
C ASN A 126 16.74 4.63 -9.96
N VAL A 127 16.72 5.33 -11.10
CA VAL A 127 17.39 4.90 -12.34
C VAL A 127 18.75 5.57 -12.50
N SER A 128 19.75 4.81 -12.94
CA SER A 128 21.12 5.27 -13.18
C SER A 128 21.74 4.52 -14.36
N ASP A 129 22.95 4.93 -14.77
CA ASP A 129 23.75 4.27 -15.82
C ASP A 129 22.96 3.99 -17.11
N VAL A 130 22.29 5.02 -17.62
CA VAL A 130 21.44 4.91 -18.81
C VAL A 130 22.26 5.11 -20.07
N SER A 131 22.12 4.21 -21.05
CA SER A 131 22.69 4.37 -22.38
C SER A 131 21.75 3.85 -23.46
N VAL A 132 21.88 4.41 -24.66
CA VAL A 132 21.18 3.94 -25.85
C VAL A 132 22.21 3.77 -26.95
N GLU A 133 22.15 2.64 -27.67
CA GLU A 133 23.02 2.34 -28.81
C GLU A 133 22.20 1.78 -29.96
N GLU A 134 22.65 1.99 -31.20
CA GLU A 134 22.09 1.28 -32.35
C GLU A 134 22.52 -0.20 -32.28
N THR A 135 21.56 -1.12 -32.33
CA THR A 135 21.81 -2.55 -32.04
C THR A 135 22.76 -3.20 -33.04
N ALA A 136 22.71 -2.79 -34.32
CA ALA A 136 23.53 -3.41 -35.36
C ALA A 136 24.99 -2.94 -35.34
N SER A 137 25.24 -1.69 -34.96
CA SER A 137 26.54 -1.02 -35.07
C SER A 137 27.21 -0.76 -33.71
N ASN A 138 26.48 -0.93 -32.60
CA ASN A 138 26.85 -0.53 -31.24
C ASN A 138 27.27 0.96 -31.13
N VAL A 139 26.78 1.79 -32.06
CA VAL A 139 27.04 3.24 -32.02
C VAL A 139 26.16 3.86 -30.96
N LEU A 140 26.78 4.51 -29.99
CA LEU A 140 26.09 5.24 -28.93
C LEU A 140 25.25 6.40 -29.49
N VAL A 141 24.04 6.52 -28.98
CA VAL A 141 23.13 7.65 -29.20
C VAL A 141 23.28 8.59 -28.01
N PRO A 142 23.80 9.81 -28.20
CA PRO A 142 23.91 10.78 -27.12
C PRO A 142 22.53 11.07 -26.51
N CYS A 143 22.43 10.98 -25.18
CA CYS A 143 21.20 11.20 -24.43
C CYS A 143 21.45 12.10 -23.20
N GLY A 144 20.38 12.71 -22.71
CA GLY A 144 20.41 13.51 -21.49
C GLY A 144 20.02 12.69 -20.25
N ALA A 145 19.92 13.36 -19.11
CA ALA A 145 19.49 12.71 -17.87
C ALA A 145 18.02 12.25 -17.95
N PRO A 146 17.67 11.08 -17.40
CA PRO A 146 16.29 10.62 -17.35
C PRO A 146 15.45 11.51 -16.43
N VAL A 147 14.21 11.78 -16.82
CA VAL A 147 13.27 12.64 -16.11
C VAL A 147 12.06 11.83 -15.68
N HIS A 148 11.75 11.85 -14.38
CA HIS A 148 10.59 11.17 -13.82
C HIS A 148 9.34 12.07 -13.88
N ASP A 149 8.23 11.49 -14.31
CA ASP A 149 6.89 12.03 -14.17
C ASP A 149 6.12 11.14 -13.19
N ALA A 150 6.11 11.53 -11.92
CA ALA A 150 5.48 10.76 -10.85
C ALA A 150 3.97 10.61 -11.03
N ALA A 151 3.31 11.61 -11.63
CA ALA A 151 1.86 11.61 -11.80
C ALA A 151 1.41 10.60 -12.87
N ARG A 152 2.19 10.46 -13.94
CA ARG A 152 1.97 9.45 -15.01
C ARG A 152 2.70 8.13 -14.78
N GLN A 153 3.59 8.08 -13.80
CA GLN A 153 4.53 6.96 -13.59
C GLN A 153 5.38 6.70 -14.84
N PHE A 154 5.85 7.79 -15.47
CA PHE A 154 6.71 7.71 -16.64
C PHE A 154 8.16 8.05 -16.27
N LEU A 155 9.08 7.45 -17.01
CA LEU A 155 10.44 7.89 -17.17
C LEU A 155 10.64 8.32 -18.62
N ARG A 156 11.05 9.58 -18.82
CA ARG A 156 11.41 10.11 -20.13
C ARG A 156 12.92 10.25 -20.23
N LEU A 157 13.51 9.57 -21.20
CA LEU A 157 14.92 9.73 -21.57
C LEU A 157 15.02 10.65 -22.79
N PRO A 158 15.47 11.91 -22.63
CA PRO A 158 15.77 12.79 -23.77
C PRO A 158 16.97 12.26 -24.56
N LEU A 159 16.88 12.32 -25.88
CA LEU A 159 17.96 11.99 -26.81
C LEU A 159 18.44 13.27 -27.49
N HIS A 160 19.76 13.47 -27.58
CA HIS A 160 20.35 14.59 -28.31
C HIS A 160 20.56 14.25 -29.80
N LYS A 161 20.31 12.99 -30.18
CA LYS A 161 20.22 12.52 -31.56
C LYS A 161 18.95 11.71 -31.75
N THR A 162 18.15 12.08 -32.75
CA THR A 162 16.90 11.40 -33.08
C THR A 162 17.14 9.95 -33.49
N LEU A 163 16.30 9.03 -33.01
CA LEU A 163 16.27 7.66 -33.50
C LEU A 163 15.64 7.60 -34.89
N SER A 164 16.21 6.82 -35.78
CA SER A 164 15.71 6.62 -37.14
C SER A 164 14.61 5.57 -37.17
N ALA A 165 13.53 5.83 -37.90
CA ALA A 165 12.48 4.82 -38.11
C ALA A 165 13.02 3.61 -38.89
N GLY A 166 12.55 2.42 -38.57
CA GLY A 166 13.00 1.16 -39.15
C GLY A 166 14.30 0.60 -38.54
N THR A 167 14.93 1.32 -37.61
CA THR A 167 16.20 0.91 -36.97
C THR A 167 15.96 0.29 -35.58
N ASN A 168 16.79 -0.69 -35.23
CA ASN A 168 16.80 -1.30 -33.90
C ASN A 168 17.82 -0.61 -33.00
N TYR A 169 17.44 -0.40 -31.75
CA TYR A 169 18.27 0.20 -30.72
C TYR A 169 18.23 -0.65 -29.44
N THR A 170 19.29 -0.57 -28.65
CA THR A 170 19.37 -1.20 -27.34
C THR A 170 19.45 -0.12 -26.27
N LEU A 171 18.46 -0.08 -25.39
CA LEU A 171 18.47 0.75 -24.17
C LEU A 171 19.05 -0.08 -23.03
N ARG A 172 20.04 0.44 -22.30
CA ARG A 172 20.56 -0.17 -21.07
C ARG A 172 20.37 0.79 -19.91
N MET A 173 20.02 0.27 -18.74
CA MET A 173 19.89 1.05 -17.52
C MET A 173 20.06 0.18 -16.29
N ARG A 174 20.57 0.78 -15.21
CA ARG A 174 20.53 0.21 -13.86
C ARG A 174 19.44 0.88 -13.04
N PHE A 175 18.91 0.15 -12.06
CA PHE A 175 17.91 0.68 -11.16
C PHE A 175 18.07 0.14 -9.74
N ARG A 176 17.61 0.93 -8.78
CA ARG A 176 17.44 0.53 -7.37
C ARG A 176 16.00 0.82 -6.93
N GLY A 177 15.43 -0.09 -6.17
CA GLY A 177 14.13 0.09 -5.51
C GLY A 177 14.10 -0.56 -4.13
N TRP A 178 12.92 -0.57 -3.51
CA TRP A 178 12.68 -1.16 -2.20
C TRP A 178 11.60 -2.23 -2.27
N LEU A 179 11.82 -3.34 -1.57
CA LEU A 179 10.83 -4.38 -1.36
C LEU A 179 9.79 -3.86 -0.36
N ASN A 180 8.63 -3.44 -0.86
CA ASN A 180 7.49 -3.06 -0.03
C ASN A 180 6.80 -4.31 0.57
N ASP A 181 5.82 -4.08 1.44
CA ASP A 181 4.90 -5.06 2.01
C ASP A 181 3.46 -4.90 1.49
N ASP A 182 3.26 -4.07 0.46
CA ASP A 182 1.95 -3.74 -0.14
C ASP A 182 1.39 -4.85 -1.04
N LEU A 183 2.00 -6.05 -1.02
CA LEU A 183 1.68 -7.19 -1.89
C LEU A 183 1.64 -6.81 -3.39
N ALA A 184 2.36 -5.75 -3.76
CA ALA A 184 2.30 -5.15 -5.08
C ALA A 184 3.70 -5.08 -5.69
N GLY A 185 3.84 -5.75 -6.83
CA GLY A 185 5.05 -5.69 -7.63
C GLY A 185 6.14 -6.61 -7.13
N PHE A 186 7.31 -6.05 -6.85
CA PHE A 186 8.42 -6.77 -6.24
C PHE A 186 8.45 -6.45 -4.75
N TYR A 187 7.87 -7.35 -3.98
CA TYR A 187 7.57 -7.14 -2.56
C TYR A 187 8.20 -8.23 -1.70
N ARG A 188 8.24 -8.01 -0.39
CA ARG A 188 8.69 -9.01 0.58
C ARG A 188 7.52 -9.61 1.34
N SER A 189 7.63 -10.90 1.65
CA SER A 189 6.80 -11.57 2.65
C SER A 189 7.71 -12.22 3.70
N SER A 190 7.12 -12.73 4.78
CA SER A 190 7.86 -13.45 5.82
C SER A 190 7.11 -14.67 6.32
N TYR A 191 7.86 -15.69 6.71
CA TYR A 191 7.34 -16.88 7.38
C TYR A 191 8.20 -17.22 8.61
N THR A 192 7.66 -18.03 9.51
CA THR A 192 8.39 -18.54 10.68
C THR A 192 8.87 -19.96 10.37
N ASP A 193 10.17 -20.22 10.51
CA ASP A 193 10.72 -21.56 10.33
C ASP A 193 10.43 -22.48 11.52
N ALA A 194 10.74 -23.78 11.38
CA ALA A 194 10.48 -24.79 12.42
C ALA A 194 11.24 -24.52 13.74
N ALA A 195 12.30 -23.70 13.70
CA ALA A 195 13.05 -23.29 14.87
C ALA A 195 12.53 -21.97 15.48
N GLY A 196 11.42 -21.43 14.98
CA GLY A 196 10.81 -20.20 15.47
C GLY A 196 11.42 -18.92 14.90
N ASN A 197 12.35 -19.00 13.94
CA ASN A 197 12.99 -17.81 13.37
C ASN A 197 12.17 -17.22 12.22
N LYS A 198 12.05 -15.90 12.20
CA LYS A 198 11.44 -15.17 11.09
C LYS A 198 12.38 -15.17 9.87
N ARG A 199 11.88 -15.64 8.73
CA ARG A 199 12.57 -15.65 7.43
C ARG A 199 11.83 -14.76 6.45
N TYR A 200 12.57 -14.00 5.65
CA TYR A 200 12.03 -13.14 4.60
C TYR A 200 12.20 -13.79 3.23
N VAL A 201 11.25 -13.54 2.35
CA VAL A 201 11.27 -13.96 0.94
C VAL A 201 10.92 -12.77 0.06
N SER A 202 11.56 -12.64 -1.09
CA SER A 202 11.12 -11.72 -2.14
C SER A 202 10.16 -12.44 -3.07
N ILE A 203 9.05 -11.79 -3.41
CA ILE A 203 8.06 -12.31 -4.34
C ILE A 203 7.95 -11.32 -5.49
N GLY A 204 8.19 -11.80 -6.71
CA GLY A 204 7.86 -11.08 -7.93
C GLY A 204 6.49 -11.52 -8.42
N SER A 205 5.52 -10.61 -8.48
CA SER A 205 4.25 -10.89 -9.16
C SER A 205 4.45 -10.89 -10.68
N ALA A 206 3.93 -11.92 -11.37
CA ALA A 206 3.99 -12.01 -12.83
C ALA A 206 3.36 -10.77 -13.49
N LEU A 207 4.09 -10.17 -14.44
CA LEU A 207 3.67 -9.01 -15.20
C LEU A 207 2.63 -9.42 -16.24
N LYS A 208 1.41 -8.88 -16.16
CA LYS A 208 0.49 -8.93 -17.30
C LYS A 208 0.78 -7.72 -18.19
N PRO A 209 1.20 -7.90 -19.46
CA PRO A 209 1.46 -6.76 -20.33
C PRO A 209 0.18 -5.94 -20.50
N VAL A 210 0.26 -4.64 -20.18
CA VAL A 210 -0.87 -3.71 -20.30
C VAL A 210 -1.20 -3.42 -21.78
N SER A 211 -0.26 -3.70 -22.70
CA SER A 211 -0.45 -3.82 -24.14
C SER A 211 0.84 -4.33 -24.80
N PRO A 212 0.81 -4.88 -26.04
CA PRO A 212 2.01 -5.40 -26.72
C PRO A 212 3.04 -4.31 -27.12
N ASN A 213 2.72 -3.02 -27.00
CA ASN A 213 3.54 -1.92 -27.52
C ASN A 213 3.99 -0.94 -26.43
N GLN A 214 4.18 -1.41 -25.19
CA GLN A 214 4.62 -0.55 -24.09
C GLN A 214 5.96 -1.02 -23.52
N LEU A 215 6.89 -0.06 -23.37
CA LEU A 215 8.11 -0.25 -22.59
C LEU A 215 7.74 -0.21 -21.10
N VAL A 216 7.77 -1.34 -20.41
CA VAL A 216 7.29 -1.44 -19.03
C VAL A 216 8.42 -1.90 -18.11
N LEU A 217 8.94 -0.99 -17.29
CA LEU A 217 9.62 -1.30 -16.03
C LEU A 217 8.65 -1.06 -14.88
N VAL A 218 7.65 -1.92 -14.75
CA VAL A 218 6.66 -1.81 -13.67
C VAL A 218 6.36 -3.19 -13.15
N PHE A 219 6.82 -3.48 -11.94
CA PHE A 219 6.35 -4.60 -11.15
C PHE A 219 5.02 -4.20 -10.51
N VAL A 220 3.86 -4.64 -11.02
CA VAL A 220 2.55 -4.38 -10.40
C VAL A 220 1.59 -5.59 -10.47
N SER A 221 1.16 -5.98 -9.26
CA SER A 221 -0.11 -6.57 -8.79
C SER A 221 -0.83 -7.67 -9.59
N SER A 222 -1.07 -8.80 -8.93
CA SER A 222 -2.40 -9.43 -8.98
C SER A 222 -3.16 -9.05 -7.69
N ARG A 223 -4.39 -8.58 -7.81
CA ARG A 223 -5.31 -8.54 -6.66
C ARG A 223 -5.75 -9.97 -6.38
N ALA A 224 -5.51 -10.41 -5.15
CA ALA A 224 -6.06 -11.65 -4.63
C ALA A 224 -7.60 -11.56 -4.58
N CYS A 225 -8.28 -12.65 -4.95
CA CYS A 225 -9.60 -12.95 -4.44
C CYS A 225 -9.44 -13.86 -3.21
N SER A 226 -10.10 -13.47 -2.12
CA SER A 226 -9.95 -13.98 -0.74
C SER A 226 -10.42 -15.44 -0.54
N PRO A 227 -9.91 -16.15 0.49
CA PRO A 227 -10.46 -17.43 0.93
C PRO A 227 -11.58 -17.23 1.96
N ILE A 228 -12.80 -17.73 1.72
CA ILE A 228 -13.78 -18.05 2.77
C ILE A 228 -14.68 -19.20 2.29
N GLY A 229 -14.76 -20.27 3.07
CA GLY A 229 -15.81 -21.27 2.92
C GLY A 229 -15.47 -22.63 3.51
N GLY A 230 -15.37 -22.72 4.84
CA GLY A 230 -15.40 -24.00 5.54
C GLY A 230 -16.81 -24.62 5.60
N ARG A 231 -16.80 -25.95 5.81
CA ARG A 231 -17.90 -26.92 6.07
C ARG A 231 -18.72 -27.42 4.89
N ILE A 232 -18.55 -28.70 4.55
CA ILE A 232 -19.24 -29.86 5.18
C ILE A 232 -18.29 -31.06 5.19
#